data_AF-A0A8I2G6G6-F1
#
_entry.id   AF-A0A8I2G6G6-F1
#
_cell.length_a   1.000
_cell.length_b   1.000
_cell.length_c   1.000
_cell.angle_alpha   90.00
_cell.angle_beta   90.00
_cell.angle_gamma   90.00
#
_symmetry.space_group_name_H-M   'P 1'
#
loop_
_entity.id
_entity.type
_entity.pdbx_description
1 polymer ?
#
loop_
_entity_poly.entity_id
_entity_poly.type
_entity_poly.pdbx_seq_one_letter_code
_entity_poly.pdbx_strand_id
1 'polypeptide(L)'
;GNYARRRYDIGQLAKSEINAGYQPRQNEIVYINLDENTEGIHEFAGASLIKPAQGLFIKGRIQRHGGNDYRVKYGIEAYFAPLDKAYELERELQDGGIATVMIAQNGKAALQSIDAS
;
A
#
# COMPACT_ATOMS: atom_id res chain seq x y z
N GLY A 1 -7.15 -19.01 -9.77
CA GLY A 1 -5.87 -18.29 -9.76
C GLY A 1 -5.43 -18.21 -8.32
N ASN A 2 -4.17 -18.56 -8.04
CA ASN A 2 -3.62 -18.48 -6.70
C ASN A 2 -3.09 -17.06 -6.46
N TYR A 3 -3.41 -16.48 -5.30
CA TYR A 3 -3.13 -15.08 -4.97
C TYR A 3 -2.07 -15.04 -3.86
N ALA A 4 -0.91 -14.46 -4.15
CA ALA A 4 0.03 -14.06 -3.10
C ALA A 4 -0.57 -12.85 -2.36
N ARG A 5 -1.04 -13.05 -1.13
CA ARG A 5 -1.62 -11.97 -0.31
C ARG A 5 -0.49 -11.14 0.29
N ARG A 6 0.09 -10.25 -0.51
CA ARG A 6 1.18 -9.39 -0.06
C ARG A 6 0.67 -8.24 0.79
N ARG A 7 1.39 -7.95 1.86
CA ARG A 7 1.19 -6.76 2.68
C ARG A 7 2.29 -5.77 2.30
N TYR A 8 1.90 -4.59 1.87
CA TYR A 8 2.82 -3.47 1.74
C TYR A 8 3.06 -2.87 3.12
N ASP A 9 4.24 -2.30 3.36
CA ASP A 9 4.56 -1.63 4.63
C ASP A 9 3.61 -0.45 4.90
N ILE A 10 3.28 0.29 3.84
CA ILE A 10 2.27 1.35 3.88
C ILE A 10 0.84 0.82 4.11
N GLY A 11 0.61 -0.49 4.16
CA GLY A 11 -0.71 -1.12 4.27
C GLY A 11 -1.22 -1.27 5.71
N GLN A 12 -0.38 -1.04 6.71
CA GLN A 12 -0.76 -1.06 8.13
C GLN A 12 -0.33 0.25 8.78
N LEU A 13 -1.32 1.05 9.20
CA LEU A 13 -1.09 2.41 9.67
C LEU A 13 -1.63 2.56 11.08
N ALA A 14 -0.88 3.16 11.99
CA ALA A 14 -1.39 3.47 13.32
C ALA A 14 -2.60 4.40 13.23
N LYS A 15 -3.56 4.27 14.14
CA LYS A 15 -4.76 5.13 14.16
C LYS A 15 -4.40 6.62 14.18
N SER A 16 -3.38 6.98 14.95
CA SER A 16 -2.85 8.34 15.09
C SER A 16 -2.39 8.95 13.77
N GLU A 17 -1.92 8.13 12.82
CA GLU A 17 -1.47 8.59 11.50
C GLU A 17 -2.65 9.02 10.61
N ILE A 18 -3.81 8.38 10.78
CA ILE A 18 -5.00 8.67 9.95
C ILE A 18 -5.91 9.69 10.63
N ASN A 19 -6.03 9.63 11.96
CA ASN A 19 -6.87 10.55 12.71
C ASN A 19 -6.45 10.67 14.18
N ALA A 20 -6.59 11.88 14.73
CA ALA A 20 -6.52 12.13 16.17
C ALA A 20 -7.90 12.24 16.84
N GLY A 21 -9.00 11.98 16.12
CA GLY A 21 -10.36 12.20 16.65
C GLY A 21 -11.53 11.87 15.71
N TYR A 22 -11.26 11.23 14.56
CA TYR A 22 -12.31 10.83 13.60
C TYR A 22 -12.13 9.36 13.24
N GLN A 23 -13.07 8.50 13.65
CA GLN A 23 -13.03 7.09 13.29
C GLN A 23 -13.47 6.90 11.82
N PRO A 24 -12.57 6.56 10.88
CA PRO A 24 -12.95 6.37 9.49
C PRO A 24 -13.78 5.11 9.33
N ARG A 25 -14.72 5.16 8.37
CA ARG A 25 -15.59 4.03 8.04
C ARG A 25 -14.85 2.97 7.25
N GLN A 26 -15.40 1.76 7.27
CA GLN A 26 -14.96 0.72 6.34
C GLN A 26 -15.15 1.20 4.90
N ASN A 27 -14.15 0.91 4.05
CA ASN A 27 -14.04 1.33 2.65
C ASN A 27 -13.91 2.84 2.42
N GLU A 28 -13.74 3.63 3.49
CA GLU A 28 -13.45 5.04 3.35
C GLU A 28 -12.11 5.27 2.65
N ILE A 29 -12.05 6.33 1.85
CA ILE A 29 -10.86 6.67 1.09
C ILE A 29 -9.84 7.29 2.04
N VAL A 30 -8.60 6.85 1.89
CA VAL A 30 -7.44 7.47 2.53
C VAL A 30 -6.38 7.70 1.45
N TYR A 31 -5.64 8.79 1.57
CA TYR A 31 -4.52 9.13 0.72
C TYR A 31 -3.25 9.03 1.57
N ILE A 32 -2.27 8.29 1.08
CA ILE A 32 -0.98 8.12 1.72
C ILE A 32 0.04 8.92 0.94
N ASN A 33 0.67 9.88 1.61
CA ASN A 33 1.75 10.66 1.05
C ASN A 33 3.02 9.84 1.06
N LEU A 34 3.80 9.97 0.00
CA LEU A 34 5.03 9.23 -0.19
C LEU A 34 6.19 10.20 -0.39
N ASP A 35 7.26 9.99 0.35
CA ASP A 35 8.53 10.70 0.17
C ASP A 35 9.62 9.69 -0.23
N GLU A 36 10.52 10.13 -1.09
CA GLU A 36 11.65 9.34 -1.55
C GLU A 36 12.78 9.36 -0.52
N ASN A 37 13.28 8.18 -0.16
CA ASN A 37 14.45 8.03 0.71
C ASN A 37 15.76 8.20 -0.09
N THR A 38 16.91 8.05 0.57
CA THR A 38 18.24 8.22 -0.06
C THR A 38 18.58 7.16 -1.12
N GLU A 39 17.82 6.06 -1.18
CA GLU A 39 18.00 4.94 -2.10
C GLU A 39 17.03 5.00 -3.30
N GLY A 40 16.21 6.05 -3.39
CA GLY A 40 15.20 6.20 -4.44
C GLY A 40 13.90 5.43 -4.18
N ILE A 41 13.74 4.88 -2.97
CA ILE A 41 12.55 4.12 -2.58
C ILE A 41 11.56 5.07 -1.91
N HIS A 42 10.31 5.01 -2.35
CA HIS A 42 9.24 5.85 -1.83
C HIS A 42 8.57 5.20 -0.61
N GLU A 43 8.64 5.87 0.54
CA GLU A 43 8.18 5.39 1.84
C GLU A 43 7.00 6.21 2.38
N PHE A 44 6.38 5.71 3.45
CA PHE A 44 5.29 6.41 4.14
C PHE A 44 5.76 7.76 4.70
N ALA A 45 5.11 8.85 4.30
CA ALA A 45 5.36 10.19 4.84
C ALA A 45 4.17 10.77 5.63
N GLY A 46 2.97 10.19 5.48
CA GLY A 46 1.78 10.62 6.20
C GLY A 46 0.49 10.13 5.56
N ALA A 47 -0.63 10.30 6.27
CA ALA A 47 -1.95 9.95 5.76
C ALA A 47 -2.96 11.10 5.90
N SER A 48 -3.92 11.13 4.99
CA SER A 48 -5.01 12.11 5.00
C SER A 48 -6.29 11.50 4.44
N LEU A 49 -7.43 11.92 4.98
CA LEU A 49 -8.75 11.60 4.43
C LEU A 49 -9.18 12.59 3.33
N ILE A 50 -8.44 13.70 3.19
CA ILE A 50 -8.64 14.72 2.17
C ILE A 50 -7.56 14.56 1.11
N LYS A 51 -7.93 14.62 -0.18
CA LYS A 51 -6.99 14.48 -1.28
C LYS A 51 -5.91 15.59 -1.19
N PRO A 52 -4.61 15.25 -1.18
CA PRO A 52 -3.54 16.23 -1.26
C PRO A 52 -3.62 17.05 -2.56
N ALA A 53 -3.29 18.34 -2.47
CA ALA A 53 -3.22 19.23 -3.63
C ALA A 53 -1.91 19.07 -4.43
N GLN A 54 -0.86 18.59 -3.76
CA GLN A 54 0.50 18.44 -4.28
C GLN A 54 1.20 17.24 -3.63
N GLY A 55 2.38 16.88 -4.17
CA GLY A 55 3.17 15.74 -3.71
C GLY A 55 2.75 14.42 -4.35
N LEU A 56 3.56 13.38 -4.15
CA LEU A 56 3.22 12.02 -4.56
C LEU A 56 2.34 11.39 -3.49
N PHE A 57 1.23 10.79 -3.91
CA PHE A 57 0.35 10.08 -3.00
C PHE A 57 -0.32 8.89 -3.67
N ILE A 58 -0.58 7.86 -2.88
CA ILE A 58 -1.34 6.68 -3.28
C ILE A 58 -2.70 6.66 -2.59
N LYS A 59 -3.73 6.38 -3.37
CA LYS A 59 -5.12 6.29 -2.91
C LYS A 59 -5.39 4.86 -2.44
N GLY A 60 -5.77 4.73 -1.17
CA GLY A 60 -6.19 3.48 -0.57
C GLY A 60 -7.64 3.50 -0.09
N ARG A 61 -8.08 2.35 0.41
CA ARG A 61 -9.34 2.15 1.12
C ARG A 61 -9.11 1.49 2.46
N ILE A 62 -9.64 2.13 3.50
CA ILE A 62 -9.57 1.62 4.86
C ILE A 62 -10.35 0.31 4.95
N GLN A 63 -9.65 -0.73 5.34
CA GLN A 63 -10.22 -2.00 5.75
C GLN A 63 -10.52 -1.89 7.25
N ARG A 64 -11.72 -2.33 7.65
CA ARG A 64 -12.06 -2.41 9.07
C ARG A 64 -11.09 -3.35 9.77
N HIS A 65 -10.49 -2.93 10.88
CA HIS A 65 -9.89 -3.87 11.81
C HIS A 65 -9.96 -3.36 13.26
N GLY A 66 -9.77 -4.28 14.21
CA GLY A 66 -9.79 -4.01 15.66
C GLY A 66 -8.39 -3.99 16.26
N GLY A 67 -8.16 -3.17 17.28
CA GLY A 67 -6.83 -2.87 17.82
C GLY A 67 -6.46 -1.40 17.65
N ASN A 68 -5.17 -1.09 17.52
CA ASN A 68 -4.65 0.28 17.44
C ASN A 68 -4.33 0.80 16.03
N ASP A 69 -4.48 -0.04 15.01
CA ASP A 69 -4.08 0.33 13.64
C ASP A 69 -5.32 0.42 12.72
N TYR A 70 -5.10 0.81 11.47
CA TYR A 70 -5.95 0.54 10.31
C TYR A 70 -5.20 -0.29 9.28
N ARG A 71 -5.94 -1.10 8.50
CA ARG A 71 -5.40 -1.76 7.32
C ARG A 71 -5.87 -0.99 6.11
N VAL A 72 -5.02 -0.80 5.12
CA VAL A 72 -5.35 -0.08 3.89
C VAL A 72 -5.11 -1.00 2.71
N LYS A 73 -6.04 -0.98 1.74
CA LYS A 73 -5.87 -1.63 0.44
C LYS A 73 -5.81 -0.60 -0.67
N TYR A 74 -4.89 -0.79 -1.59
CA TYR A 74 -4.58 0.07 -2.73
C TYR A 74 -5.13 -0.47 -4.05
N GLY A 75 -5.58 -1.73 -4.08
CA GLY A 75 -6.07 -2.37 -5.30
C GLY A 75 -4.95 -2.98 -6.15
N ILE A 76 -3.73 -3.02 -5.61
CA ILE A 76 -2.54 -3.64 -6.22
C ILE A 76 -2.09 -4.91 -5.49
N GLU A 77 -2.82 -5.35 -4.46
CA GLU A 77 -2.46 -6.53 -3.65
C GLU A 77 -2.55 -7.85 -4.43
N ALA A 78 -3.22 -7.87 -5.58
CA ALA A 78 -3.35 -9.07 -6.40
C ALA A 78 -2.32 -9.02 -7.54
N TYR A 79 -1.26 -9.82 -7.41
CA TYR A 79 -0.34 -10.11 -8.51
C TYR A 79 -0.72 -11.47 -9.12
N PHE A 80 -0.96 -11.50 -10.43
CA PHE A 80 -1.29 -12.73 -11.14
C PHE A 80 -0.02 -13.28 -11.80
N ALA A 81 0.50 -14.37 -11.23
CA ALA A 81 1.54 -15.19 -11.84
C ALA A 81 1.00 -16.60 -12.15
N PRO A 82 1.56 -17.32 -13.15
CA PRO A 82 1.37 -18.77 -13.26
C PRO A 82 1.71 -19.46 -11.93
N LEU A 83 1.03 -20.57 -11.62
CA LEU A 83 1.10 -21.24 -10.31
C LEU A 83 2.54 -21.46 -9.81
N ASP A 84 3.39 -22.02 -10.68
CA ASP A 84 4.75 -22.41 -10.31
C ASP A 84 5.60 -21.16 -9.99
N LYS A 85 5.42 -20.10 -10.78
CA LYS A 85 6.07 -18.80 -10.57
C LYS A 85 5.54 -18.06 -9.34
N ALA A 86 4.27 -18.27 -8.98
CA ALA A 86 3.68 -17.65 -7.79
C ALA A 86 4.34 -18.18 -6.51
N TYR A 87 4.62 -19.49 -6.44
CA TYR A 87 5.29 -20.09 -5.29
C TYR A 87 6.76 -19.66 -5.16
N GLU A 88 7.50 -19.60 -6.26
CA GLU A 88 8.88 -19.11 -6.27
C GLU A 88 8.94 -17.66 -5.79
N LEU A 89 8.11 -16.79 -6.39
CA LEU A 89 8.03 -15.38 -6.02
C LEU A 89 7.55 -15.19 -4.56
N GLU A 90 6.67 -16.05 -4.04
CA GLU A 90 6.29 -16.02 -2.62
C GLU A 90 7.46 -16.36 -1.70
N ARG A 91 8.31 -17.32 -2.06
CA ARG A 91 9.50 -17.70 -1.30
C ARG A 91 10.56 -16.62 -1.34
N GLU A 92 10.85 -16.07 -2.52
CA GLU A 92 11.85 -15.01 -2.70
C GLU A 92 11.52 -13.76 -1.89
N LEU A 93 10.23 -13.43 -1.78
CA LEU A 93 9.78 -12.23 -1.09
C LEU A 93 9.47 -12.48 0.40
N GLN A 94 9.90 -13.61 0.98
CA GLN A 94 9.80 -13.84 2.43
C GLN A 94 10.64 -12.84 3.22
N ASP A 95 11.79 -12.46 2.67
CA ASP A 95 12.72 -11.52 3.30
C ASP A 95 12.44 -10.05 2.92
N GLY A 96 11.40 -9.80 2.13
CA GLY A 96 11.01 -8.49 1.65
C GLY A 96 11.21 -8.32 0.14
N GLY A 97 10.83 -7.15 -0.38
CA GLY A 97 11.02 -6.81 -1.78
C GLY A 97 10.43 -5.44 -2.13
N ILE A 98 10.84 -4.93 -3.28
CA ILE A 98 10.47 -3.60 -3.76
C ILE A 98 9.43 -3.74 -4.86
N ALA A 99 8.34 -2.99 -4.74
CA ALA A 99 7.29 -2.93 -5.75
C ALA A 99 7.41 -1.66 -6.59
N THR A 100 7.49 -1.81 -7.90
CA THR A 100 7.37 -0.69 -8.83
C THR A 100 5.89 -0.44 -9.13
N VAL A 101 5.42 0.77 -8.84
CA VAL A 101 4.00 1.13 -8.92
C VAL A 101 3.81 2.39 -9.78
N MET A 102 2.91 2.30 -10.75
CA MET A 102 2.47 3.45 -11.53
C MET A 102 1.32 4.14 -10.81
N ILE A 103 1.43 5.45 -10.55
CA ILE A 103 0.42 6.23 -9.84
C ILE A 103 -0.17 7.30 -10.76
N ALA A 104 -1.50 7.28 -10.94
CA ALA A 104 -2.22 8.33 -11.66
C ALA A 104 -2.39 9.59 -10.80
N GLN A 105 -2.68 10.75 -11.41
CA GLN A 105 -2.91 12.04 -10.71
C GLN A 105 -4.03 12.03 -9.64
N ASN A 106 -4.88 10.99 -9.63
CA ASN A 106 -5.92 10.79 -8.62
C ASN A 106 -5.53 9.79 -7.52
N GLY A 107 -4.27 9.35 -7.50
CA GLY A 107 -3.70 8.38 -6.56
C GLY A 107 -4.02 6.93 -6.88
N LYS A 108 -4.77 6.62 -7.96
CA LYS A 108 -4.98 5.22 -8.34
C LYS A 108 -3.66 4.59 -8.75
N ALA A 109 -3.37 3.44 -8.16
CA ALA A 109 -2.16 2.68 -8.41
C ALA A 109 -2.41 1.51 -9.37
N ALA A 110 -1.37 1.19 -10.15
CA ALA A 110 -1.24 -0.06 -10.89
C ALA A 110 0.14 -0.64 -10.61
N LEU A 111 0.19 -1.93 -10.26
CA LEU A 111 1.43 -2.65 -10.04
C LEU A 111 2.13 -2.89 -11.39
N GLN A 112 3.40 -2.51 -11.50
CA GLN A 112 4.23 -2.75 -12.68
C GLN A 112 5.12 -3.98 -12.50
N SER A 113 5.90 -4.02 -11.42
CA SER A 113 6.78 -5.15 -11.07
C SER A 113 6.90 -5.31 -9.56
N ILE A 114 7.39 -6.47 -9.13
CA ILE A 114 7.91 -6.70 -7.79
C ILE A 114 9.24 -7.41 -7.95
N ASP A 115 10.25 -6.91 -7.24
CA ASP A 115 11.61 -7.41 -7.26
C ASP A 115 11.98 -7.82 -5.82
N ALA A 116 12.53 -9.03 -5.63
CA ALA A 116 12.98 -9.48 -4.33
C ALA A 116 14.24 -8.73 -3.89
N SER A 117 14.35 -8.46 -2.59
CA SER A 117 15.50 -7.78 -1.98
C SER A 117 16.61 -8.74 -1.59
#